data_AF-A0A8H4ILK7-F1
#
_entry.id   AF-A0A8H4ILK7-F1
#
_cell.length_a   1.000
_cell.length_b   1.000
_cell.length_c   1.000
_cell.angle_alpha   90.00
_cell.angle_beta   90.00
_cell.angle_gamma   90.00
#
_symmetry.space_group_name_H-M   'P 1'
#
loop_
_entity.id
_entity.type
_entity.pdbx_description
1 polymer ?
#
loop_
_entity_poly.entity_id
_entity_poly.type
_entity_poly.pdbx_seq_one_letter_code
_entity_poly.pdbx_strand_id
1 'polypeptide(L)'
;MSDIIFDNHRSDGSCQTFIIPLTYPNISLGAENITRIEYGGDIWELRVDLLSNSQRPIGKTNLPPLEYVEQQVKLAANFPMTPALDLMLMAGCQYIDVEIEWPRSLLHTLLAKKEATKLVASYHDWTGNTRWTSPVLQERYAVADAFGGTLGDLGLPHSVSFLAGNQQTEQALNQLLRNPAFGGAALIAASSGVNELGLVDSISDAVKQIGVVDAIIVKEVNGELQLVGDNLTWKVIHSCAVRAGLGGALLDKGATAVIGGKDRKFTAIVCYAVKQLGFTTVRCIGHDDGDRLGDLAVAFPDIKIQEADSLDSLLKDLTNNRALIVCSGIAFAGIKVNAVVHALSARDNGGAIIDFDADRGALAGIVSNRPMWKLFGSSSILKELTCRHSTAWTGRKAPESIVMDVI
;
A
#
# COMPACT_ATOMS: atom_id res chain seq x y z
N MET A 1 7.20 9.61 14.27
CA MET A 1 8.54 9.63 14.92
C MET A 1 9.55 9.47 13.79
N SER A 2 10.59 10.29 13.72
CA SER A 2 11.66 10.17 12.70
C SER A 2 12.37 8.83 12.85
N ASP A 3 12.71 8.18 11.74
CA ASP A 3 13.49 6.95 11.72
C ASP A 3 14.91 7.31 11.33
N ILE A 4 15.80 7.40 12.32
CA ILE A 4 17.17 7.82 12.10
C ILE A 4 17.93 6.94 11.09
N ILE A 5 17.64 5.63 11.03
CA ILE A 5 18.29 4.72 10.06
C ILE A 5 17.83 5.09 8.66
N PHE A 6 16.53 5.22 8.45
CA PHE A 6 15.94 5.49 7.14
C PHE A 6 16.19 6.94 6.67
N ASP A 7 16.06 7.91 7.58
CA ASP A 7 16.24 9.33 7.33
C ASP A 7 17.70 9.62 6.95
N ASN A 8 18.67 9.06 7.67
CA ASN A 8 20.09 9.21 7.34
C ASN A 8 20.46 8.46 6.05
N HIS A 9 19.87 7.29 5.79
CA HIS A 9 20.11 6.54 4.53
C HIS A 9 19.64 7.31 3.28
N ARG A 10 18.57 8.09 3.39
CA ARG A 10 18.04 8.91 2.27
C ARG A 10 18.81 10.22 2.04
N SER A 11 19.74 10.57 2.91
CA SER A 11 20.63 11.70 2.68
C SER A 11 21.54 11.42 1.47
N ASP A 12 22.19 12.44 0.92
CA ASP A 12 23.16 12.34 -0.18
C ASP A 12 24.46 11.60 0.19
N GLY A 13 24.43 10.76 1.23
CA GLY A 13 25.57 10.08 1.82
C GLY A 13 26.32 10.93 2.86
N SER A 14 25.84 12.15 3.17
CA SER A 14 26.43 13.02 4.18
C SER A 14 26.12 12.62 5.63
N CYS A 15 25.09 11.79 5.85
CA CYS A 15 24.73 11.28 7.18
C CYS A 15 25.04 9.78 7.29
N GLN A 16 25.65 9.39 8.41
CA GLN A 16 25.89 8.00 8.78
C GLN A 16 25.19 7.70 10.11
N THR A 17 24.75 6.47 10.30
CA THR A 17 24.16 6.00 11.56
C THR A 17 25.05 4.94 12.16
N PHE A 18 25.43 5.12 13.42
CA PHE A 18 26.28 4.21 14.17
C PHE A 18 25.48 3.49 15.25
N ILE A 19 25.40 2.16 15.13
CA ILE A 19 24.80 1.29 16.12
C ILE A 19 25.92 0.75 17.01
N ILE A 20 25.82 0.97 18.32
CA ILE A 20 26.84 0.56 19.29
C ILE A 20 26.33 -0.63 20.11
N PRO A 21 26.91 -1.84 19.92
CA PRO A 21 26.55 -3.01 20.70
C PRO A 21 27.03 -2.88 22.15
N LEU A 22 26.11 -2.92 23.11
CA LEU A 22 26.42 -2.95 24.53
C LEU A 22 26.74 -4.38 24.97
N THR A 23 28.03 -4.70 25.08
CA THR A 23 28.50 -6.05 25.43
C THR A 23 28.69 -6.28 26.93
N TYR A 24 27.98 -5.53 27.76
CA TYR A 24 28.10 -5.61 29.21
C TYR A 24 27.18 -6.70 29.78
N PRO A 25 27.63 -7.49 30.77
CA PRO A 25 26.73 -8.37 31.50
C PRO A 25 25.73 -7.59 32.35
N ASN A 26 26.09 -6.37 32.76
CA ASN A 26 25.24 -5.39 33.43
C ASN A 26 25.61 -3.99 32.90
N ILE A 27 24.65 -3.28 32.29
CA ILE A 27 24.86 -1.99 31.64
C ILE A 27 25.40 -0.93 32.61
N SER A 28 25.04 -1.00 33.90
CA SER A 28 25.57 -0.06 34.90
C SER A 28 27.09 -0.10 35.05
N LEU A 29 27.73 -1.22 34.69
CA LEU A 29 29.20 -1.33 34.67
C LEU A 29 29.84 -0.47 33.57
N GLY A 30 29.06 -0.16 32.54
CA GLY A 30 29.46 0.68 31.42
C GLY A 30 29.10 2.15 31.59
N ALA A 31 28.49 2.58 32.71
CA ALA A 31 27.92 3.93 32.85
C ALA A 31 28.91 5.05 32.49
N GLU A 32 30.17 4.97 32.94
CA GLU A 32 31.21 5.96 32.60
C GLU A 32 31.63 5.90 31.12
N ASN A 33 31.55 4.73 30.50
CA ASN A 33 31.84 4.56 29.08
C ASN A 33 30.66 4.98 28.21
N ILE A 34 29.41 4.80 28.67
CA ILE A 34 28.18 5.16 27.97
C ILE A 34 28.18 6.67 27.68
N THR A 35 28.50 7.51 28.67
CA THR A 35 28.63 8.96 28.47
C THR A 35 29.72 9.34 27.45
N ARG A 36 30.74 8.49 27.28
CA ARG A 36 31.83 8.73 26.32
C ARG A 36 31.48 8.22 24.91
N ILE A 37 30.79 7.09 24.79
CA ILE A 37 30.34 6.54 23.51
C ILE A 37 29.13 7.30 22.96
N GLU A 38 28.33 7.96 23.81
CA GLU A 38 27.24 8.88 23.44
C GLU A 38 27.65 9.95 22.42
N TYR A 39 28.94 10.31 22.39
CA TYR A 39 29.47 11.29 21.43
C TYR A 39 29.47 10.80 19.98
N GLY A 40 29.49 9.48 19.74
CA GLY A 40 29.66 8.90 18.41
C GLY A 40 28.72 7.75 18.06
N GLY A 41 27.72 7.47 18.91
CA GLY A 41 26.69 6.46 18.67
C GLY A 41 25.31 7.08 18.53
N ASP A 42 24.56 6.62 17.53
CA ASP A 42 23.18 7.06 17.28
C ASP A 42 22.15 6.11 17.91
N ILE A 43 22.50 4.83 17.99
CA ILE A 43 21.63 3.75 18.49
C ILE A 43 22.41 2.85 19.44
N TRP A 44 21.81 2.52 20.58
CA TRP A 44 22.34 1.57 21.57
C TRP A 44 21.71 0.20 21.39
N GLU A 45 22.48 -0.78 20.92
CA GLU A 45 22.00 -2.16 20.80
C GLU A 45 22.21 -2.89 22.12
N LEU A 46 21.11 -3.19 22.82
CA LEU A 46 21.14 -4.01 24.02
C LEU A 46 21.20 -5.49 23.65
N ARG A 47 22.37 -6.09 23.84
CA ARG A 47 22.62 -7.52 23.63
C ARG A 47 22.10 -8.36 24.79
N VAL A 48 20.81 -8.70 24.74
CA VAL A 48 20.12 -9.47 25.79
C VAL A 48 20.80 -10.82 26.07
N ASP A 49 21.38 -11.43 25.03
CA ASP A 49 22.14 -12.68 25.10
C ASP A 49 23.43 -12.58 25.92
N LEU A 50 23.96 -11.36 26.15
CA LEU A 50 25.18 -11.11 26.91
C LEU A 50 24.92 -10.69 28.36
N LEU A 51 23.66 -10.40 28.73
CA LEU A 51 23.28 -9.99 30.07
C LEU A 51 23.48 -11.13 31.08
N SER A 52 24.07 -10.83 32.25
CA SER A 52 24.23 -11.80 33.32
C SER A 52 24.24 -11.18 34.71
N ASN A 53 23.25 -11.57 35.52
CA ASN A 53 23.16 -11.16 36.93
C ASN A 53 24.30 -11.70 37.80
N SER A 54 25.01 -12.73 37.33
CA SER A 54 26.09 -13.40 38.09
C SER A 54 27.49 -12.99 37.65
N GLN A 55 27.62 -12.14 36.61
CA GLN A 55 28.88 -11.84 35.93
C GLN A 55 29.65 -13.10 35.45
N ARG A 56 28.97 -14.26 35.37
CA ARG A 56 29.48 -15.53 34.84
C ARG A 56 28.59 -16.00 33.68
N PRO A 57 29.08 -16.86 32.77
CA PRO A 57 28.29 -17.39 31.67
C PRO A 57 27.08 -18.19 32.17
N ILE A 58 25.87 -17.93 31.65
CA ILE A 58 24.60 -18.54 32.12
C ILE A 58 24.37 -19.97 31.55
N GLY A 59 25.37 -20.59 30.92
CA GLY A 59 25.26 -21.94 30.37
C GLY A 59 24.39 -22.01 29.11
N LYS A 60 24.03 -23.23 28.67
CA LYS A 60 23.57 -23.51 27.29
C LYS A 60 22.18 -22.96 26.91
N THR A 61 21.34 -22.57 27.87
CA THR A 61 19.98 -22.05 27.58
C THR A 61 19.91 -20.52 27.59
N ASN A 62 21.03 -19.84 27.83
CA ASN A 62 21.34 -18.42 27.63
C ASN A 62 20.18 -17.41 27.71
N LEU A 63 19.31 -17.52 28.71
CA LEU A 63 18.26 -16.52 28.96
C LEU A 63 18.44 -15.99 30.39
N PRO A 64 18.79 -14.71 30.56
CA PRO A 64 18.77 -14.08 31.88
C PRO A 64 17.35 -14.15 32.44
N PRO A 65 17.17 -14.20 33.78
CA PRO A 65 15.84 -14.10 34.37
C PRO A 65 15.14 -12.86 33.83
N LEU A 66 13.85 -12.98 33.50
CA LEU A 66 13.07 -11.90 32.94
C LEU A 66 13.20 -10.59 33.76
N GLU A 67 13.02 -10.68 35.08
CA GLU A 67 13.12 -9.53 35.98
C GLU A 67 14.48 -8.81 35.85
N TYR A 68 15.54 -9.56 35.53
CA TYR A 68 16.86 -8.99 35.27
C TYR A 68 16.92 -8.26 33.93
N VAL A 69 16.38 -8.84 32.85
CA VAL A 69 16.29 -8.17 31.54
C VAL A 69 15.48 -6.87 31.66
N GLU A 70 14.37 -6.88 32.41
CA GLU A 70 13.57 -5.70 32.72
C GLU A 70 14.37 -4.61 33.44
N GLN A 71 15.18 -4.99 34.43
CA GLN A 71 16.06 -4.05 35.12
C GLN A 71 17.09 -3.46 34.15
N GLN A 72 17.69 -4.27 33.28
CA GLN A 72 18.70 -3.81 32.32
C GLN A 72 18.11 -2.91 31.22
N VAL A 73 16.93 -3.24 30.69
CA VAL A 73 16.19 -2.38 29.76
C VAL A 73 15.83 -1.05 30.41
N LYS A 74 15.38 -1.02 31.67
CA LYS A 74 15.11 0.23 32.41
C LYS A 74 16.36 1.07 32.70
N LEU A 75 17.51 0.44 32.86
CA LEU A 75 18.77 1.14 33.00
C LEU A 75 19.19 1.80 31.67
N ALA A 76 18.82 1.20 30.54
CA ALA A 76 18.99 1.79 29.21
C ALA A 76 17.90 2.82 28.85
N ALA A 77 16.69 2.68 29.40
CA ALA A 77 15.52 3.51 29.12
C ALA A 77 14.84 3.97 30.43
N ASN A 78 14.94 5.25 30.78
CA ASN A 78 14.29 5.82 31.98
C ASN A 78 12.74 5.55 32.02
N PHE A 79 12.27 4.68 32.95
CA PHE A 79 10.87 4.38 33.45
C PHE A 79 10.02 3.24 32.75
N PRO A 80 8.90 2.70 33.36
CA PRO A 80 8.65 1.35 33.94
C PRO A 80 7.87 0.29 33.04
N MET A 81 7.37 -0.85 33.61
CA MET A 81 7.68 -2.30 33.32
C MET A 81 6.51 -3.25 32.86
N THR A 82 6.79 -4.42 32.24
CA THR A 82 6.19 -5.84 32.31
C THR A 82 6.43 -6.69 30.99
N PRO A 83 6.22 -8.04 30.91
CA PRO A 83 7.17 -9.20 30.94
C PRO A 83 7.66 -9.82 29.58
N ALA A 84 8.62 -10.75 29.63
CA ALA A 84 9.75 -11.10 28.69
C ALA A 84 9.60 -11.04 27.17
N LEU A 85 8.54 -11.62 26.59
CA LEU A 85 8.36 -11.60 25.13
C LEU A 85 7.55 -10.39 24.70
N ASP A 86 6.60 -9.99 25.55
CA ASP A 86 6.01 -8.67 25.45
C ASP A 86 7.05 -7.59 25.82
N LEU A 87 8.16 -7.92 26.50
CA LEU A 87 9.21 -6.98 26.88
C LEU A 87 9.96 -6.37 25.70
N MET A 88 10.26 -7.16 24.68
CA MET A 88 10.94 -6.64 23.48
C MET A 88 10.04 -5.65 22.73
N LEU A 89 8.73 -5.89 22.76
CA LEU A 89 7.70 -5.11 22.05
C LEU A 89 7.13 -3.94 22.89
N MET A 90 7.07 -4.06 24.22
CA MET A 90 6.52 -3.10 25.18
C MET A 90 7.57 -2.19 25.82
N ALA A 91 8.86 -2.48 25.70
CA ALA A 91 9.94 -1.64 26.24
C ALA A 91 10.09 -0.28 25.54
N GLY A 92 9.27 0.02 24.54
CA GLY A 92 9.41 1.23 23.73
C GLY A 92 10.71 1.24 22.91
N CYS A 93 11.34 0.07 22.71
CA CYS A 93 12.48 -0.07 21.82
C CYS A 93 12.07 0.38 20.41
N GLN A 94 12.84 1.29 19.82
CA GLN A 94 12.57 1.76 18.47
C GLN A 94 12.79 0.66 17.42
N TYR A 95 13.72 -0.27 17.71
CA TYR A 95 14.11 -1.38 16.84
C TYR A 95 14.23 -2.67 17.63
N ILE A 96 13.88 -3.80 17.01
CA ILE A 96 14.15 -5.17 17.50
C ILE A 96 14.85 -5.93 16.38
N ASP A 97 16.00 -6.52 16.67
CA ASP A 97 16.65 -7.49 15.77
C ASP A 97 15.89 -8.82 15.83
N VAL A 98 15.49 -9.31 14.65
CA VAL A 98 14.73 -10.55 14.49
C VAL A 98 15.43 -11.43 13.47
N GLU A 99 15.94 -12.59 13.90
CA GLU A 99 16.56 -13.52 12.97
C GLU A 99 15.49 -14.16 12.08
N ILE A 100 15.71 -14.12 10.76
CA ILE A 100 14.76 -14.67 9.78
C ILE A 100 14.59 -16.20 9.86
N GLU A 101 15.48 -16.87 10.60
CA GLU A 101 15.49 -18.32 10.79
C GLU A 101 14.70 -18.77 12.03
N TRP A 102 14.19 -17.83 12.83
CA TRP A 102 13.35 -18.17 13.98
C TRP A 102 12.07 -18.90 13.57
N PRO A 103 11.46 -19.67 14.50
CA PRO A 103 10.21 -20.36 14.23
C PRO A 103 9.12 -19.38 13.75
N ARG A 104 8.44 -19.73 12.65
CA ARG A 104 7.40 -18.87 12.03
C ARG A 104 6.30 -18.44 13.01
N SER A 105 5.92 -19.30 13.95
CA SER A 105 4.93 -18.96 14.98
C SER A 105 5.37 -17.81 15.88
N LEU A 106 6.67 -17.71 16.18
CA LEU A 106 7.25 -16.63 16.95
C LEU A 106 7.28 -15.33 16.13
N LEU A 107 7.73 -15.41 14.88
CA LEU A 107 7.76 -14.29 13.94
C LEU A 107 6.36 -13.69 13.73
N HIS A 108 5.34 -14.52 13.55
CA HIS A 108 3.95 -14.08 13.46
C HIS A 108 3.46 -13.37 14.73
N THR A 109 3.87 -13.86 15.90
CA THR A 109 3.49 -13.25 17.18
C THR A 109 4.16 -11.88 17.35
N LEU A 110 5.42 -11.74 16.92
CA LEU A 110 6.15 -10.47 16.95
C LEU A 110 5.53 -9.45 16.00
N LEU A 111 5.24 -9.84 14.75
CA LEU A 111 4.62 -8.97 13.75
C LEU A 111 3.24 -8.46 14.21
N ALA A 112 2.42 -9.33 14.83
CA ALA A 112 1.11 -8.95 15.33
C ALA A 112 1.13 -7.98 16.53
N LYS A 113 2.28 -7.86 17.22
CA LYS A 113 2.43 -7.10 18.46
C LYS A 113 3.44 -5.95 18.38
N LYS A 114 4.07 -5.71 17.23
CA LYS A 114 5.17 -4.74 17.08
C LYS A 114 4.79 -3.28 17.32
N GLU A 115 3.51 -2.93 17.24
CA GLU A 115 3.01 -1.55 17.37
C GLU A 115 3.91 -0.55 16.60
N ALA A 116 4.51 0.43 17.29
CA ALA A 116 5.40 1.44 16.72
C ALA A 116 6.87 1.00 16.55
N THR A 117 7.23 -0.17 17.09
CA THR A 117 8.58 -0.73 17.00
C THR A 117 8.87 -1.29 15.61
N LYS A 118 10.06 -1.00 15.11
CA LYS A 118 10.53 -1.50 13.81
C LYS A 118 11.28 -2.81 13.99
N LEU A 119 11.10 -3.75 13.05
CA LEU A 119 11.83 -5.00 13.05
C LEU A 119 13.02 -4.88 12.10
N VAL A 120 14.19 -5.27 12.58
CA VAL A 120 15.43 -5.40 11.80
C VAL A 120 15.61 -6.88 11.53
N ALA A 121 15.26 -7.31 10.32
CA ALA A 121 15.41 -8.71 9.93
C ALA A 121 16.89 -9.05 9.70
N SER A 122 17.42 -9.99 10.49
CA SER A 122 18.85 -10.35 10.48
C SER A 122 19.09 -11.78 10.01
N TYR A 123 20.28 -11.99 9.44
CA TYR A 123 20.77 -13.29 9.00
C TYR A 123 22.29 -13.34 9.18
N HIS A 124 22.79 -14.43 9.75
CA HIS A 124 24.21 -14.61 10.04
C HIS A 124 24.69 -15.96 9.48
N ASP A 125 25.64 -15.93 8.53
CA ASP A 125 26.35 -17.13 8.07
C ASP A 125 27.70 -17.27 8.78
N TRP A 126 27.71 -18.05 9.85
CA TRP A 126 28.93 -18.36 10.61
C TRP A 126 29.87 -19.35 9.90
N THR A 127 29.42 -19.98 8.80
CA THR A 127 30.25 -20.92 8.04
C THR A 127 31.22 -20.22 7.10
N GLY A 128 30.93 -18.95 6.74
CA GLY A 128 31.72 -18.16 5.81
C GLY A 128 31.64 -18.61 4.34
N ASN A 129 30.72 -19.53 4.02
CA ASN A 129 30.61 -20.11 2.69
C ASN A 129 29.67 -19.31 1.76
N THR A 130 28.78 -18.51 2.33
CA THR A 130 27.81 -17.71 1.56
C THR A 130 28.51 -16.53 0.90
N ARG A 131 28.50 -16.51 -0.43
CA ARG A 131 29.03 -15.37 -1.20
C ARG A 131 28.00 -14.25 -1.28
N TRP A 132 28.47 -13.01 -1.29
CA TRP A 132 27.64 -11.81 -1.45
C TRP A 132 26.75 -11.81 -2.71
N THR A 133 27.22 -12.45 -3.78
CA THR A 133 26.49 -12.57 -5.06
C THR A 133 25.72 -13.88 -5.21
N SER A 134 25.66 -14.72 -4.16
CA SER A 134 25.04 -16.03 -4.24
C SER A 134 23.50 -15.94 -4.30
N PRO A 135 22.84 -16.87 -5.03
CA PRO A 135 21.38 -16.99 -4.97
C PRO A 135 20.86 -17.24 -3.55
N VAL A 136 21.65 -17.92 -2.71
CA VAL A 136 21.32 -18.18 -1.30
C VAL A 136 21.17 -16.86 -0.54
N LEU A 137 22.12 -15.94 -0.67
CA LEU A 137 22.02 -14.64 0.00
C LEU A 137 20.87 -13.79 -0.56
N GLN A 138 20.61 -13.87 -1.88
CA GLN A 138 19.45 -13.20 -2.50
C GLN A 138 18.12 -13.73 -1.94
N GLU A 139 18.00 -15.04 -1.74
CA GLU A 139 16.82 -15.66 -1.12
C GLU A 139 16.67 -15.21 0.34
N ARG A 140 17.76 -15.21 1.12
CA ARG A 140 17.72 -14.70 2.51
C ARG A 140 17.35 -13.22 2.58
N TYR A 141 17.86 -12.41 1.67
CA TYR A 141 17.49 -11.00 1.55
C TYR A 141 16.00 -10.86 1.19
N ALA A 142 15.48 -11.63 0.24
CA ALA A 142 14.05 -11.59 -0.11
C ALA A 142 13.15 -11.97 1.08
N VAL A 143 13.58 -12.95 1.89
CA VAL A 143 12.89 -13.30 3.14
C VAL A 143 12.96 -12.15 4.14
N ALA A 144 14.12 -11.51 4.32
CA ALA A 144 14.30 -10.37 5.22
C ALA A 144 13.48 -9.14 4.79
N ASP A 145 13.47 -8.83 3.49
CA ASP A 145 12.71 -7.73 2.88
C ASP A 145 11.19 -7.90 3.06
N ALA A 146 10.71 -9.14 3.05
CA ALA A 146 9.30 -9.44 3.31
C ALA A 146 8.84 -8.95 4.70
N PHE A 147 9.71 -8.90 5.72
CA PHE A 147 9.37 -8.37 7.04
C PHE A 147 9.07 -6.86 7.05
N GLY A 148 9.43 -6.14 5.98
CA GLY A 148 9.16 -4.71 5.82
C GLY A 148 7.85 -4.37 5.09
N GLY A 149 7.07 -5.37 4.63
CA GLY A 149 5.89 -5.14 3.79
C GLY A 149 4.67 -6.02 4.09
N THR A 150 3.50 -5.56 3.63
CA THR A 150 2.17 -6.19 3.82
C THR A 150 2.09 -7.70 3.50
N LEU A 151 2.95 -8.26 2.65
CA LEU A 151 2.96 -9.70 2.33
C LEU A 151 3.68 -10.55 3.38
N GLY A 152 4.72 -10.04 4.03
CA GLY A 152 5.36 -10.72 5.16
C GLY A 152 4.50 -10.72 6.41
N ASP A 153 3.71 -9.66 6.63
CA ASP A 153 2.69 -9.62 7.68
C ASP A 153 1.62 -10.72 7.50
N LEU A 154 1.40 -11.18 6.25
CA LEU A 154 0.51 -12.31 5.92
C LEU A 154 1.20 -13.68 5.99
N GLY A 155 2.49 -13.74 6.34
CA GLY A 155 3.30 -14.97 6.36
C GLY A 155 3.56 -15.57 4.99
N LEU A 156 3.48 -14.76 3.93
CA LEU A 156 3.69 -15.23 2.57
C LEU A 156 5.15 -15.04 2.15
N PRO A 157 5.80 -16.03 1.52
CA PRO A 157 7.22 -15.99 1.18
C PRO A 157 7.50 -15.17 -0.11
N HIS A 158 6.74 -14.10 -0.35
CA HIS A 158 6.82 -13.29 -1.57
C HIS A 158 7.49 -11.94 -1.27
N SER A 159 8.31 -11.46 -2.20
CA SER A 159 8.87 -10.11 -2.17
C SER A 159 8.20 -9.21 -3.21
N VAL A 160 8.14 -7.91 -2.94
CA VAL A 160 7.58 -6.90 -3.84
C VAL A 160 8.69 -5.92 -4.20
N SER A 161 8.98 -5.77 -5.49
CA SER A 161 9.97 -4.82 -5.98
C SER A 161 9.33 -3.75 -6.87
N PHE A 162 9.87 -2.54 -6.82
CA PHE A 162 9.48 -1.45 -7.71
C PHE A 162 10.37 -1.43 -8.95
N LEU A 163 9.75 -1.35 -10.13
CA LEU A 163 10.45 -1.25 -11.40
C LEU A 163 10.08 0.06 -12.08
N ALA A 164 11.01 1.03 -12.08
CA ALA A 164 10.81 2.30 -12.76
C ALA A 164 10.83 2.12 -14.29
N GLY A 165 9.95 2.81 -15.02
CA GLY A 165 9.87 2.75 -16.48
C GLY A 165 10.94 3.59 -17.17
N ASN A 166 11.90 2.95 -17.85
CA ASN A 166 12.79 3.53 -18.85
C ASN A 166 12.85 2.59 -20.09
N GLN A 167 13.53 2.97 -21.18
CA GLN A 167 13.62 2.11 -22.39
C GLN A 167 14.24 0.72 -22.14
N GLN A 168 15.06 0.55 -21.10
CA GLN A 168 15.59 -0.76 -20.70
C GLN A 168 14.55 -1.60 -19.94
N THR A 169 13.52 -0.97 -19.36
CA THR A 169 12.45 -1.61 -18.60
C THR A 169 11.53 -2.48 -19.47
N GLU A 170 11.28 -2.14 -20.74
CA GLU A 170 10.43 -2.97 -21.62
C GLU A 170 11.07 -4.33 -21.95
N GLN A 171 12.39 -4.35 -22.11
CA GLN A 171 13.14 -5.60 -22.31
C GLN A 171 13.24 -6.41 -21.00
N ALA A 172 13.44 -5.73 -19.88
CA ALA A 172 13.45 -6.36 -18.55
C ALA A 172 12.07 -6.92 -18.17
N LEU A 173 10.98 -6.26 -18.58
CA LEU A 173 9.61 -6.69 -18.31
C LEU A 173 9.30 -8.02 -18.98
N ASN A 174 9.68 -8.19 -20.26
CA ASN A 174 9.51 -9.47 -20.95
C ASN A 174 10.27 -10.63 -20.30
N GLN A 175 11.47 -10.38 -19.76
CA GLN A 175 12.23 -11.40 -19.02
C GLN A 175 11.60 -11.70 -17.66
N LEU A 176 11.13 -10.66 -16.95
CA LEU A 176 10.46 -10.80 -15.66
C LEU A 176 9.17 -11.63 -15.78
N LEU A 177 8.34 -11.33 -16.77
CA LEU A 177 7.06 -12.01 -16.99
C LEU A 177 7.23 -13.49 -17.34
N ARG A 178 8.37 -13.88 -17.92
CA ARG A 178 8.70 -15.27 -18.23
C ARG A 178 9.37 -16.02 -17.08
N ASN A 179 9.67 -15.36 -15.97
CA ASN A 179 10.27 -16.00 -14.81
C ASN A 179 9.24 -16.93 -14.13
N PRO A 180 9.54 -18.23 -13.93
CA PRO A 180 8.64 -19.14 -13.22
C PRO A 180 8.30 -18.72 -11.79
N ALA A 181 9.14 -17.88 -11.16
CA ALA A 181 8.90 -17.32 -9.83
C ALA A 181 8.09 -16.02 -9.84
N PHE A 182 7.68 -15.51 -11.01
CA PHE A 182 6.86 -14.31 -11.11
C PHE A 182 5.48 -14.54 -10.48
N GLY A 183 5.08 -13.67 -9.55
CA GLY A 183 3.80 -13.79 -8.82
C GLY A 183 2.69 -12.85 -9.30
N GLY A 184 3.01 -11.86 -10.12
CA GLY A 184 2.09 -10.82 -10.58
C GLY A 184 2.71 -9.42 -10.53
N ALA A 185 2.01 -8.43 -11.11
CA ALA A 185 2.46 -7.04 -11.10
C ALA A 185 1.29 -6.06 -11.03
N ALA A 186 1.52 -4.92 -10.36
CA ALA A 186 0.65 -3.75 -10.41
C ALA A 186 1.28 -2.72 -11.37
N LEU A 187 0.47 -2.12 -12.23
CA LEU A 187 0.93 -1.18 -13.25
C LEU A 187 0.47 0.23 -12.89
N ILE A 188 1.41 1.03 -12.40
CA ILE A 188 1.16 2.42 -11.96
C ILE A 188 1.25 3.30 -13.21
N ALA A 189 0.15 3.98 -13.53
CA ALA A 189 -0.18 4.60 -14.82
C ALA A 189 -0.55 3.58 -15.90
N ALA A 190 -1.86 3.36 -16.03
CA ALA A 190 -2.57 2.69 -17.13
C ALA A 190 -1.74 2.55 -18.42
N SER A 191 -0.93 1.49 -18.50
CA SER A 191 -0.04 1.25 -19.63
C SER A 191 -0.90 0.78 -20.79
N SER A 192 -1.24 1.72 -21.68
CA SER A 192 -1.61 1.37 -23.05
C SER A 192 -0.43 0.61 -23.62
N GLY A 193 -0.67 -0.62 -24.06
CA GLY A 193 0.40 -1.44 -24.61
C GLY A 193 0.46 -2.84 -24.04
N VAL A 194 0.05 -3.14 -22.80
CA VAL A 194 0.26 -4.50 -22.24
C VAL A 194 -0.38 -5.59 -23.08
N ASN A 195 -1.62 -5.37 -23.49
CA ASN A 195 -2.34 -6.26 -24.40
C ASN A 195 -1.83 -6.14 -25.84
N GLU A 196 -1.60 -4.93 -26.33
CA GLU A 196 -1.15 -4.66 -27.72
C GLU A 196 0.27 -5.17 -27.99
N LEU A 197 1.10 -5.27 -26.96
CA LEU A 197 2.47 -5.79 -26.97
C LEU A 197 2.53 -7.30 -26.70
N GLY A 198 1.39 -7.95 -26.45
CA GLY A 198 1.30 -9.40 -26.21
C GLY A 198 2.04 -9.86 -24.95
N LEU A 199 2.06 -9.04 -23.89
CA LEU A 199 2.78 -9.33 -22.64
C LEU A 199 2.02 -10.27 -21.70
N VAL A 200 0.74 -10.52 -21.97
CA VAL A 200 -0.13 -11.41 -21.20
C VAL A 200 -0.79 -12.42 -22.13
N ASP A 201 -1.10 -13.61 -21.63
CA ASP A 201 -1.72 -14.69 -22.41
C ASP A 201 -3.21 -14.41 -22.68
N SER A 202 -3.88 -13.73 -21.74
CA SER A 202 -5.27 -13.34 -21.90
C SER A 202 -5.61 -12.08 -21.10
N ILE A 203 -6.77 -11.49 -21.38
CA ILE A 203 -7.30 -10.32 -20.67
C ILE A 203 -8.73 -10.59 -20.19
N SER A 204 -9.09 -9.97 -19.06
CA SER A 204 -10.44 -10.08 -18.50
C SER A 204 -11.48 -9.39 -19.39
N ASP A 205 -12.76 -9.78 -19.25
CA ASP A 205 -13.86 -9.13 -19.99
C ASP A 205 -13.98 -7.64 -19.67
N ALA A 206 -13.62 -7.24 -18.44
CA ALA A 206 -13.53 -5.84 -18.08
C ALA A 206 -12.47 -5.12 -18.91
N VAL A 207 -11.28 -5.70 -19.04
CA VAL A 207 -10.20 -5.12 -19.86
C VAL A 207 -10.57 -5.07 -21.34
N LYS A 208 -11.31 -6.05 -21.88
CA LYS A 208 -11.77 -6.02 -23.28
C LYS A 208 -12.61 -4.79 -23.59
N GLN A 209 -13.40 -4.32 -22.62
CA GLN A 209 -14.25 -3.14 -22.79
C GLN A 209 -13.55 -1.84 -22.36
N ILE A 210 -12.76 -1.86 -21.28
CA ILE A 210 -12.05 -0.69 -20.76
C ILE A 210 -10.85 -0.33 -21.65
N GLY A 211 -10.15 -1.33 -22.20
CA GLY A 211 -8.91 -1.17 -22.96
C GLY A 211 -7.67 -0.91 -22.09
N VAL A 212 -7.74 -1.09 -20.77
CA VAL A 212 -6.67 -0.74 -19.83
C VAL A 212 -6.40 -1.87 -18.85
N VAL A 213 -5.15 -2.32 -18.78
CA VAL A 213 -4.64 -3.25 -17.76
C VAL A 213 -3.93 -2.45 -16.67
N ASP A 214 -4.27 -2.71 -15.40
CA ASP A 214 -3.55 -2.18 -14.23
C ASP A 214 -2.98 -3.30 -13.34
N ALA A 215 -3.32 -4.55 -13.63
CA ALA A 215 -2.88 -5.72 -12.88
C ALA A 215 -2.53 -6.87 -13.82
N ILE A 216 -1.38 -7.49 -13.60
CA ILE A 216 -1.01 -8.79 -14.17
C ILE A 216 -1.15 -9.83 -13.06
N ILE A 217 -1.93 -10.86 -13.34
CA ILE A 217 -2.29 -11.93 -12.39
C ILE A 217 -1.84 -13.26 -12.99
N VAL A 218 -1.10 -14.04 -12.23
CA VAL A 218 -0.75 -15.41 -12.61
C VAL A 218 -1.91 -16.33 -12.21
N LYS A 219 -2.42 -17.12 -13.16
CA LYS A 219 -3.47 -18.11 -12.92
C LYS A 219 -3.08 -19.45 -13.48
N GLU A 220 -3.39 -20.52 -12.77
CA GLU A 220 -3.28 -21.87 -13.29
C GLU A 220 -4.54 -22.21 -14.11
N VAL A 221 -4.36 -22.52 -15.39
CA VAL A 221 -5.43 -22.92 -16.32
C VAL A 221 -5.01 -24.23 -16.95
N ASN A 222 -5.77 -25.30 -16.72
CA ASN A 222 -5.47 -26.66 -17.20
C ASN A 222 -4.06 -27.17 -16.82
N GLY A 223 -3.52 -26.75 -15.66
CA GLY A 223 -2.20 -27.15 -15.20
C GLY A 223 -1.04 -26.29 -15.72
N GLU A 224 -1.33 -25.27 -16.54
CA GLU A 224 -0.34 -24.31 -17.02
C GLU A 224 -0.54 -22.94 -16.37
N LEU A 225 0.57 -22.30 -15.99
CA LEU A 225 0.55 -20.92 -15.49
C LEU A 225 0.35 -19.97 -16.68
N GLN A 226 -0.69 -19.14 -16.59
CA GLN A 226 -1.03 -18.11 -17.56
C GLN A 226 -1.04 -16.74 -16.91
N LEU A 227 -0.53 -15.75 -17.63
CA LEU A 227 -0.58 -14.35 -17.30
C LEU A 227 -1.90 -13.76 -17.79
N VAL A 228 -2.69 -13.25 -16.85
CA VAL A 228 -3.99 -12.62 -17.14
C VAL A 228 -3.91 -11.14 -16.79
N GLY A 229 -4.13 -10.29 -17.78
CA GLY A 229 -4.31 -8.85 -17.59
C GLY A 229 -5.72 -8.55 -17.06
N ASP A 230 -5.80 -7.80 -15.97
CA ASP A 230 -7.06 -7.32 -15.40
C ASP A 230 -6.98 -5.83 -15.06
N ASN A 231 -8.14 -5.26 -14.73
CA ASN A 231 -8.26 -3.92 -14.17
C ASN A 231 -8.90 -4.03 -12.78
N LEU A 232 -8.19 -3.63 -11.74
CA LEU A 232 -8.67 -3.65 -10.35
C LEU A 232 -9.21 -2.29 -9.91
N THR A 233 -8.82 -1.20 -10.58
CA THR A 233 -9.28 0.16 -10.29
C THR A 233 -10.80 0.28 -10.41
N TRP A 234 -11.42 -0.27 -11.47
CA TRP A 234 -12.89 -0.21 -11.60
C TRP A 234 -13.60 -0.92 -10.44
N LYS A 235 -13.00 -1.99 -9.89
CA LYS A 235 -13.55 -2.75 -8.77
C LYS A 235 -13.51 -1.93 -7.47
N VAL A 236 -12.47 -1.11 -7.30
CA VAL A 236 -12.37 -0.16 -6.17
C VAL A 236 -13.46 0.91 -6.27
N ILE A 237 -13.64 1.51 -7.45
CA ILE A 237 -14.70 2.51 -7.70
C ILE A 237 -16.07 1.91 -7.40
N HIS A 238 -16.33 0.70 -7.94
CA HIS A 238 -17.58 -0.02 -7.71
C HIS A 238 -17.84 -0.27 -6.22
N SER A 239 -16.85 -0.79 -5.49
CA SER A 239 -16.95 -1.06 -4.05
C SER A 239 -17.19 0.20 -3.21
N CYS A 240 -16.46 1.28 -3.48
CA CYS A 240 -16.68 2.56 -2.82
C CYS A 240 -18.11 3.07 -3.03
N ALA A 241 -18.62 2.99 -4.26
CA ALA A 241 -19.98 3.39 -4.58
C ALA A 241 -21.04 2.51 -3.90
N VAL A 242 -20.87 1.18 -3.91
CA VAL A 242 -21.77 0.25 -3.20
C VAL A 242 -21.78 0.53 -1.69
N ARG A 243 -20.61 0.80 -1.08
CA ARG A 243 -20.53 1.19 0.34
C ARG A 243 -21.22 2.51 0.63
N ALA A 244 -21.39 3.37 -0.36
CA ALA A 244 -22.20 4.59 -0.28
C ALA A 244 -23.68 4.38 -0.64
N GLY A 245 -24.10 3.13 -0.91
CA GLY A 245 -25.46 2.80 -1.29
C GLY A 245 -25.81 3.18 -2.74
N LEU A 246 -24.81 3.39 -3.60
CA LEU A 246 -24.97 3.80 -4.99
C LEU A 246 -24.73 2.61 -5.94
N GLY A 247 -25.66 1.65 -5.98
CA GLY A 247 -25.57 0.53 -6.92
C GLY A 247 -26.75 -0.43 -6.88
N GLY A 248 -27.02 -1.08 -8.01
CA GLY A 248 -28.04 -2.11 -8.14
C GLY A 248 -29.43 -1.61 -7.76
N ALA A 249 -30.18 -2.41 -7.00
CA ALA A 249 -31.55 -2.06 -6.56
C ALA A 249 -31.63 -0.82 -5.67
N LEU A 250 -30.50 -0.40 -5.09
CA LEU A 250 -30.42 0.81 -4.27
C LEU A 250 -30.13 2.06 -5.10
N LEU A 251 -29.93 1.98 -6.41
CA LEU A 251 -29.64 3.15 -7.23
C LEU A 251 -30.93 3.89 -7.60
N ASP A 252 -30.97 5.20 -7.37
CA ASP A 252 -32.15 6.02 -7.71
C ASP A 252 -32.34 6.08 -9.23
N LYS A 253 -33.61 6.05 -9.67
CA LYS A 253 -33.92 6.28 -11.09
C LYS A 253 -33.47 7.68 -11.49
N GLY A 254 -32.50 7.75 -12.41
CA GLY A 254 -31.90 9.01 -12.85
C GLY A 254 -30.80 9.53 -11.94
N ALA A 255 -30.17 8.68 -11.12
CA ALA A 255 -28.87 8.97 -10.52
C ALA A 255 -27.83 9.23 -11.63
N THR A 256 -26.92 10.16 -11.37
CA THR A 256 -25.92 10.59 -12.36
C THR A 256 -24.52 10.40 -11.80
N ALA A 257 -23.63 9.82 -12.62
CA ALA A 257 -22.21 9.79 -12.33
C ALA A 257 -21.53 11.02 -12.96
N VAL A 258 -20.60 11.62 -12.23
CA VAL A 258 -19.80 12.76 -12.66
C VAL A 258 -18.33 12.35 -12.64
N ILE A 259 -17.65 12.48 -13.77
CA ILE A 259 -16.24 12.15 -13.95
C ILE A 259 -15.47 13.45 -14.13
N GLY A 260 -14.48 13.68 -13.27
CA GLY A 260 -13.52 14.77 -13.39
C GLY A 260 -12.15 14.24 -13.79
N GLY A 261 -11.63 14.68 -14.95
CA GLY A 261 -10.28 14.32 -15.39
C GLY A 261 -10.08 14.48 -16.90
N LYS A 262 -8.82 14.65 -17.30
CA LYS A 262 -8.40 14.78 -18.71
C LYS A 262 -8.18 13.44 -19.41
N ASP A 263 -7.94 12.37 -18.65
CA ASP A 263 -7.50 11.09 -19.18
C ASP A 263 -8.66 10.20 -19.66
N ARG A 264 -8.69 9.89 -20.96
CA ARG A 264 -9.65 8.96 -21.57
C ARG A 264 -9.63 7.58 -20.91
N LYS A 265 -8.44 7.08 -20.54
CA LYS A 265 -8.27 5.75 -19.94
C LYS A 265 -8.96 5.69 -18.58
N PHE A 266 -8.73 6.71 -17.75
CA PHE A 266 -9.44 6.86 -16.49
C PHE A 266 -10.95 6.93 -16.71
N THR A 267 -11.42 7.73 -17.66
CA THR A 267 -12.85 7.81 -18.00
C THR A 267 -13.43 6.46 -18.41
N ALA A 268 -12.72 5.65 -19.21
CA ALA A 268 -13.17 4.31 -19.57
C ALA A 268 -13.30 3.38 -18.35
N ILE A 269 -12.34 3.42 -17.42
CA ILE A 269 -12.38 2.65 -16.16
C ILE A 269 -13.63 3.03 -15.34
N VAL A 270 -13.90 4.34 -15.20
CA VAL A 270 -15.06 4.83 -14.46
C VAL A 270 -16.36 4.47 -15.16
N CYS A 271 -16.44 4.63 -16.49
CA CYS A 271 -17.60 4.24 -17.31
C CYS A 271 -17.95 2.75 -17.12
N TYR A 272 -16.95 1.88 -17.11
CA TYR A 272 -17.17 0.47 -16.82
C TYR A 272 -17.70 0.26 -15.41
N ALA A 273 -17.08 0.88 -14.39
CA ALA A 273 -17.52 0.76 -13.01
C ALA A 273 -18.98 1.20 -12.83
N VAL A 274 -19.38 2.35 -13.37
CA VAL A 274 -20.74 2.90 -13.21
C VAL A 274 -21.78 2.13 -14.02
N LYS A 275 -21.40 1.55 -15.17
CA LYS A 275 -22.24 0.59 -15.89
C LYS A 275 -22.57 -0.63 -15.02
N GLN A 276 -21.57 -1.21 -14.33
CA GLN A 276 -21.80 -2.34 -13.43
C GLN A 276 -22.70 -1.97 -12.22
N LEU A 277 -22.65 -0.71 -11.79
CA LEU A 277 -23.51 -0.18 -10.73
C LEU A 277 -24.95 0.11 -11.19
N GLY A 278 -25.21 0.14 -12.50
CA GLY A 278 -26.52 0.40 -13.09
C GLY A 278 -26.78 1.86 -13.46
N PHE A 279 -25.76 2.73 -13.47
CA PHE A 279 -25.93 4.10 -13.95
C PHE A 279 -26.16 4.11 -15.46
N THR A 280 -27.12 4.90 -15.92
CA THR A 280 -27.42 5.09 -17.35
C THR A 280 -26.92 6.43 -17.89
N THR A 281 -26.47 7.33 -17.02
CA THR A 281 -26.04 8.69 -17.38
C THR A 281 -24.72 9.03 -16.70
N VAL A 282 -23.76 9.48 -17.50
CA VAL A 282 -22.43 9.91 -17.07
C VAL A 282 -22.17 11.31 -17.62
N ARG A 283 -21.73 12.23 -16.76
CA ARG A 283 -21.26 13.55 -17.16
C ARG A 283 -19.77 13.68 -16.94
N CYS A 284 -19.04 14.08 -17.97
CA CYS A 284 -17.60 14.26 -17.91
C CYS A 284 -17.25 15.74 -17.98
N ILE A 285 -16.25 16.19 -17.23
CA ILE A 285 -15.75 17.57 -17.27
C ILE A 285 -14.22 17.60 -17.35
N GLY A 286 -13.72 18.45 -18.25
CA GLY A 286 -12.28 18.70 -18.39
C GLY A 286 -11.55 17.77 -19.35
N HIS A 287 -12.18 17.22 -20.39
CA HIS A 287 -11.47 16.56 -21.49
C HIS A 287 -10.99 17.59 -22.53
N ASP A 288 -9.76 17.45 -23.03
CA ASP A 288 -9.29 18.20 -24.19
C ASP A 288 -9.52 17.34 -25.47
N ASP A 289 -10.20 17.95 -26.44
CA ASP A 289 -10.45 17.54 -27.83
C ASP A 289 -11.51 16.44 -28.12
N GLY A 290 -12.75 16.92 -28.35
CA GLY A 290 -13.61 16.62 -29.49
C GLY A 290 -13.96 15.15 -29.81
N ASP A 291 -13.03 14.41 -30.42
CA ASP A 291 -13.32 13.13 -31.11
C ASP A 291 -13.26 11.90 -30.17
N ARG A 292 -12.70 12.06 -28.96
CA ARG A 292 -12.41 10.95 -28.03
C ARG A 292 -13.60 10.43 -27.24
N LEU A 293 -14.70 11.19 -27.18
CA LEU A 293 -15.96 10.76 -26.56
C LEU A 293 -16.76 9.82 -27.47
N GLY A 294 -16.59 9.92 -28.79
CA GLY A 294 -17.20 9.00 -29.75
C GLY A 294 -16.78 7.56 -29.48
N ASP A 295 -15.47 7.33 -29.29
CA ASP A 295 -14.91 6.02 -28.93
C ASP A 295 -15.51 5.47 -27.62
N LEU A 296 -15.66 6.33 -26.60
CA LEU A 296 -16.24 5.92 -25.32
C LEU A 296 -17.73 5.59 -25.47
N ALA A 297 -18.48 6.35 -26.26
CA ALA A 297 -19.88 6.06 -26.53
C ALA A 297 -20.05 4.75 -27.31
N VAL A 298 -19.12 4.43 -28.22
CA VAL A 298 -19.08 3.15 -28.93
C VAL A 298 -18.73 2.00 -27.99
N ALA A 299 -17.75 2.19 -27.10
CA ALA A 299 -17.35 1.18 -26.12
C ALA A 299 -18.44 0.93 -25.05
N PHE A 300 -19.23 1.94 -24.72
CA PHE A 300 -20.28 1.88 -23.70
C PHE A 300 -21.64 2.39 -24.25
N PRO A 301 -22.29 1.62 -25.15
CA PRO A 301 -23.54 2.07 -25.80
C PRO A 301 -24.73 2.16 -24.83
N ASP A 302 -24.65 1.47 -23.69
CA ASP A 302 -25.73 1.41 -22.69
C ASP A 302 -25.77 2.62 -21.75
N ILE A 303 -24.76 3.49 -21.79
CA ILE A 303 -24.67 4.68 -20.94
C ILE A 303 -24.61 5.94 -21.80
N LYS A 304 -25.40 6.94 -21.42
CA LYS A 304 -25.38 8.26 -22.05
C LYS A 304 -24.23 9.07 -21.46
N ILE A 305 -23.15 9.20 -22.22
CA ILE A 305 -21.98 10.01 -21.86
C ILE A 305 -22.17 11.44 -22.39
N GLN A 306 -22.07 12.43 -21.52
CA GLN A 306 -22.25 13.85 -21.87
C GLN A 306 -21.09 14.70 -21.36
N GLU A 307 -20.52 15.51 -22.22
CA GLU A 307 -19.51 16.47 -21.82
C GLU A 307 -20.12 17.73 -21.19
N ALA A 308 -19.38 18.32 -20.27
CA ALA A 308 -19.63 19.65 -19.74
C ALA A 308 -18.37 20.51 -19.91
N ASP A 309 -18.55 21.71 -20.45
CA ASP A 309 -17.51 22.72 -20.69
C ASP A 309 -17.32 23.68 -19.51
N SER A 310 -18.25 23.68 -18.57
CA SER A 310 -18.32 24.59 -17.44
C SER A 310 -19.04 23.95 -16.26
N LEU A 311 -18.84 24.51 -15.05
CA LEU A 311 -19.55 24.06 -13.85
C LEU A 311 -21.07 24.25 -14.01
N ASP A 312 -21.50 25.35 -14.61
CA ASP A 312 -22.92 25.63 -14.83
C ASP A 312 -23.53 24.61 -15.81
N SER A 313 -22.84 24.31 -16.91
CA SER A 313 -23.26 23.30 -17.89
C SER A 313 -23.33 21.90 -17.27
N LEU A 314 -22.38 21.55 -16.40
CA LEU A 314 -22.39 20.30 -15.64
C LEU A 314 -23.66 20.21 -14.78
N LEU A 315 -23.99 21.29 -14.07
CA LEU A 315 -25.11 21.36 -13.11
C LEU A 315 -26.49 21.50 -13.76
N LYS A 316 -26.58 22.04 -14.98
CA LYS A 316 -27.82 22.49 -15.65
C LYS A 316 -28.92 21.42 -15.76
N ASP A 317 -28.52 20.15 -15.86
CA ASP A 317 -29.45 19.01 -15.96
C ASP A 317 -29.19 17.91 -14.92
N LEU A 318 -28.33 18.19 -13.93
CA LEU A 318 -28.11 17.24 -12.85
C LEU A 318 -29.39 17.16 -12.02
N THR A 319 -30.04 16.01 -12.05
CA THR A 319 -31.24 15.69 -11.26
C THR A 319 -31.02 15.90 -9.76
N ASN A 320 -32.09 16.10 -9.01
CA ASN A 320 -32.07 16.06 -7.54
C ASN A 320 -31.97 14.62 -6.99
N ASN A 321 -31.33 13.71 -7.70
CA ASN A 321 -31.05 12.37 -7.22
C ASN A 321 -29.65 12.30 -6.61
N ARG A 322 -29.33 11.18 -5.98
CA ARG A 322 -27.96 10.91 -5.52
C ARG A 322 -26.97 10.92 -6.69
N ALA A 323 -25.77 11.42 -6.41
CA ALA A 323 -24.69 11.50 -7.38
C ALA A 323 -23.44 10.74 -6.92
N LEU A 324 -22.72 10.17 -7.88
CA LEU A 324 -21.38 9.63 -7.70
C LEU A 324 -20.40 10.56 -8.40
N ILE A 325 -19.43 11.10 -7.66
CA ILE A 325 -18.37 11.94 -8.20
C ILE A 325 -17.07 11.14 -8.16
N VAL A 326 -16.41 10.98 -9.31
CA VAL A 326 -15.13 10.28 -9.41
C VAL A 326 -14.11 11.18 -10.08
N CYS A 327 -12.97 11.42 -9.42
CA CYS A 327 -11.96 12.39 -9.84
C CYS A 327 -10.54 11.81 -9.80
N SER A 328 -9.72 12.23 -10.75
CA SER A 328 -8.25 12.17 -10.69
C SER A 328 -7.68 13.45 -11.34
N GLY A 329 -6.71 14.10 -10.69
CA GLY A 329 -6.08 15.37 -11.06
C GLY A 329 -6.46 16.57 -10.18
N ILE A 330 -5.50 17.49 -9.96
CA ILE A 330 -5.66 18.72 -9.12
C ILE A 330 -6.37 19.88 -9.87
N ALA A 331 -6.61 19.80 -11.19
CA ALA A 331 -7.33 20.85 -11.91
C ALA A 331 -8.10 20.31 -13.12
N PHE A 332 -9.41 20.56 -13.15
CA PHE A 332 -10.24 20.45 -14.35
C PHE A 332 -9.99 21.67 -15.24
N ALA A 333 -10.47 21.69 -16.48
CA ALA A 333 -10.43 22.84 -17.39
C ALA A 333 -10.86 24.19 -16.74
N GLY A 334 -9.98 24.83 -15.96
CA GLY A 334 -10.25 25.99 -15.10
C GLY A 334 -11.05 25.75 -13.80
N ILE A 335 -11.63 24.57 -13.57
CA ILE A 335 -12.53 24.32 -12.42
C ILE A 335 -11.80 23.48 -11.35
N LYS A 336 -11.95 23.85 -10.07
CA LYS A 336 -11.36 23.08 -8.95
C LYS A 336 -12.27 21.93 -8.52
N VAL A 337 -11.71 20.78 -8.13
CA VAL A 337 -12.43 19.65 -7.48
C VAL A 337 -13.35 20.15 -6.38
N ASN A 338 -12.84 21.03 -5.53
CA ASN A 338 -13.57 21.63 -4.43
C ASN A 338 -14.83 22.39 -4.89
N ALA A 339 -14.83 23.01 -6.07
CA ALA A 339 -16.00 23.73 -6.60
C ALA A 339 -17.10 22.77 -7.07
N VAL A 340 -16.73 21.70 -7.77
CA VAL A 340 -17.66 20.63 -8.19
C VAL A 340 -18.25 19.96 -6.96
N VAL A 341 -17.39 19.59 -6.00
CA VAL A 341 -17.82 18.98 -4.74
C VAL A 341 -18.71 19.92 -3.96
N HIS A 342 -18.35 21.19 -3.79
CA HIS A 342 -19.18 22.16 -3.08
C HIS A 342 -20.57 22.30 -3.72
N ALA A 343 -20.66 22.44 -5.05
CA ALA A 343 -21.92 22.62 -5.75
C ALA A 343 -22.83 21.39 -5.69
N LEU A 344 -22.26 20.20 -5.88
CA LEU A 344 -23.02 18.95 -5.86
C LEU A 344 -23.43 18.55 -4.45
N SER A 345 -22.52 18.73 -3.48
CA SER A 345 -22.76 18.34 -2.09
C SER A 345 -23.62 19.34 -1.32
N ALA A 346 -23.87 20.54 -1.85
CA ALA A 346 -24.91 21.45 -1.36
C ALA A 346 -26.34 20.91 -1.55
N ARG A 347 -26.51 19.77 -2.24
CA ARG A 347 -27.81 19.12 -2.43
C ARG A 347 -28.06 18.10 -1.32
N ASP A 348 -29.29 18.07 -0.80
CA ASP A 348 -29.69 17.27 0.38
C ASP A 348 -29.79 15.76 0.11
N ASN A 349 -29.72 15.34 -1.15
CA ASN A 349 -30.10 14.00 -1.58
C ASN A 349 -29.00 12.96 -1.29
N GLY A 350 -27.78 13.42 -0.96
CA GLY A 350 -26.63 12.57 -0.65
C GLY A 350 -25.84 12.08 -1.87
N GLY A 351 -24.77 11.33 -1.61
CA GLY A 351 -23.90 10.84 -2.67
C GLY A 351 -22.56 10.31 -2.20
N ALA A 352 -21.66 10.11 -3.15
CA ALA A 352 -20.29 9.69 -2.86
C ALA A 352 -19.29 10.46 -3.72
N ILE A 353 -18.11 10.67 -3.14
CA ILE A 353 -16.97 11.29 -3.78
C ILE A 353 -15.80 10.32 -3.67
N ILE A 354 -15.23 9.96 -4.82
CA ILE A 354 -14.07 9.10 -4.94
C ILE A 354 -12.99 9.95 -5.61
N ASP A 355 -11.97 10.30 -4.85
CA ASP A 355 -10.89 11.17 -5.33
C ASP A 355 -9.54 10.44 -5.19
N PHE A 356 -8.94 10.16 -6.34
CA PHE A 356 -7.67 9.45 -6.44
C PHE A 356 -6.45 10.31 -6.08
N ASP A 357 -6.59 11.63 -6.06
CA ASP A 357 -5.48 12.59 -5.93
C ASP A 357 -5.54 13.41 -4.65
N ALA A 358 -6.74 13.63 -4.08
CA ALA A 358 -6.87 14.48 -2.92
C ALA A 358 -6.25 13.85 -1.66
N ASP A 359 -5.38 14.62 -1.01
CA ASP A 359 -5.16 14.48 0.42
C ASP A 359 -6.47 14.86 1.14
N ARG A 360 -6.91 14.03 2.09
CA ARG A 360 -8.25 14.09 2.68
C ARG A 360 -8.60 15.49 3.20
N GLY A 361 -7.62 16.29 3.63
CA GLY A 361 -7.82 17.57 4.29
C GLY A 361 -8.70 18.59 3.55
N ALA A 362 -8.48 18.79 2.23
CA ALA A 362 -9.16 19.86 1.49
C ALA A 362 -10.64 19.56 1.20
N LEU A 363 -10.96 18.30 0.89
CA LEU A 363 -12.34 17.87 0.62
C LEU A 363 -13.09 17.48 1.90
N ALA A 364 -12.40 16.95 2.92
CA ALA A 364 -13.02 16.59 4.19
C ALA A 364 -13.70 17.79 4.85
N GLY A 365 -13.07 18.98 4.80
CA GLY A 365 -13.69 20.21 5.31
C GLY A 365 -14.98 20.58 4.58
N ILE A 366 -15.10 20.25 3.29
CA ILE A 366 -16.31 20.48 2.50
C ILE A 366 -17.37 19.44 2.91
N VAL A 367 -17.06 18.16 2.97
CA VAL A 367 -18.08 17.12 3.26
C VAL A 367 -18.40 16.93 4.75
N SER A 368 -17.63 17.50 5.67
CA SER A 368 -17.72 17.26 7.13
C SER A 368 -19.13 17.47 7.70
N ASN A 369 -19.86 18.46 7.19
CA ASN A 369 -21.21 18.82 7.64
C ASN A 369 -22.32 18.26 6.75
N ARG A 370 -22.02 17.25 5.93
CA ARG A 370 -22.93 16.68 4.93
C ARG A 370 -23.09 15.17 5.16
N PRO A 371 -23.92 14.75 6.13
CA PRO A 371 -23.98 13.36 6.61
C PRO A 371 -24.44 12.36 5.54
N MET A 372 -25.15 12.83 4.51
CA MET A 372 -25.62 12.02 3.39
C MET A 372 -24.53 11.82 2.30
N TRP A 373 -23.36 12.42 2.46
CA TRP A 373 -22.24 12.32 1.52
C TRP A 373 -21.08 11.50 2.11
N LYS A 374 -20.56 10.56 1.33
CA LYS A 374 -19.36 9.79 1.70
C LYS A 374 -18.16 10.23 0.86
N LEU A 375 -17.00 10.39 1.51
CA LEU A 375 -15.74 10.73 0.86
C LEU A 375 -14.76 9.56 0.97
N PHE A 376 -14.25 9.13 -0.18
CA PHE A 376 -13.16 8.17 -0.33
C PHE A 376 -11.98 8.89 -0.98
N GLY A 377 -10.97 9.23 -0.18
CA GLY A 377 -9.74 9.85 -0.67
C GLY A 377 -8.67 8.83 -1.07
N SER A 378 -7.55 9.33 -1.57
CA SER A 378 -6.40 8.58 -2.09
C SER A 378 -5.95 7.45 -1.15
N SER A 379 -5.86 7.70 0.16
CA SER A 379 -5.47 6.68 1.14
C SER A 379 -6.45 5.51 1.25
N SER A 380 -7.77 5.75 1.20
CA SER A 380 -8.76 4.68 1.21
C SER A 380 -8.71 3.84 -0.07
N ILE A 381 -8.53 4.52 -1.19
CA ILE A 381 -8.47 3.92 -2.51
C ILE A 381 -7.23 3.03 -2.63
N LEU A 382 -6.07 3.55 -2.23
CA LEU A 382 -4.81 2.82 -2.26
C LEU A 382 -4.87 1.58 -1.36
N LYS A 383 -5.48 1.71 -0.16
CA LYS A 383 -5.71 0.57 0.73
C LYS A 383 -6.54 -0.52 0.09
N GLU A 384 -7.65 -0.15 -0.52
CA GLU A 384 -8.52 -1.12 -1.18
C GLU A 384 -7.84 -1.75 -2.41
N LEU A 385 -7.12 -0.95 -3.20
CA LEU A 385 -6.39 -1.42 -4.37
C LEU A 385 -5.29 -2.43 -3.96
N THR A 386 -4.53 -2.14 -2.91
CA THR A 386 -3.53 -3.04 -2.34
C THR A 386 -4.14 -4.36 -1.86
N CYS A 387 -5.27 -4.30 -1.14
CA CYS A 387 -5.97 -5.52 -0.71
C CYS A 387 -6.41 -6.37 -1.90
N ARG A 388 -6.89 -5.73 -2.98
CA ARG A 388 -7.33 -6.42 -4.20
C ARG A 388 -6.17 -7.05 -4.96
N HIS A 389 -5.03 -6.36 -5.08
CA HIS A 389 -3.82 -6.94 -5.67
C HIS A 389 -3.34 -8.15 -4.86
N SER A 390 -3.22 -7.99 -3.54
CA SER A 390 -2.84 -9.10 -2.66
C SER A 390 -3.78 -10.31 -2.83
N THR A 391 -5.10 -10.08 -2.86
CA THR A 391 -6.08 -11.15 -3.08
C THR A 391 -5.95 -11.78 -4.46
N ALA A 392 -5.72 -10.97 -5.49
CA ALA A 392 -5.59 -11.45 -6.86
C ALA A 392 -4.35 -12.34 -7.05
N TRP A 393 -3.23 -12.01 -6.41
CA TRP A 393 -1.99 -12.78 -6.54
C TRP A 393 -1.93 -13.99 -5.61
N THR A 394 -2.50 -13.89 -4.41
CA THR A 394 -2.33 -14.90 -3.36
C THR A 394 -3.55 -15.80 -3.18
N GLY A 395 -4.69 -15.41 -3.75
CA GLY A 395 -5.99 -16.03 -3.51
C GLY A 395 -6.55 -15.79 -2.10
N ARG A 396 -5.86 -15.01 -1.26
CA ARG A 396 -6.24 -14.75 0.15
C ARG A 396 -6.60 -13.30 0.35
N LYS A 397 -7.73 -13.05 1.03
CA LYS A 397 -8.12 -11.70 1.40
C LYS A 397 -7.19 -11.17 2.49
N ALA A 398 -6.42 -10.13 2.19
CA ALA A 398 -5.61 -9.43 3.19
C ALA A 398 -6.51 -8.76 4.25
N PRO A 399 -6.20 -8.85 5.56
CA PRO A 399 -6.92 -8.11 6.59
C PRO A 399 -6.72 -6.60 6.40
N GLU A 400 -7.83 -5.86 6.36
CA GLU A 400 -7.79 -4.40 6.16
C GLU A 400 -6.97 -3.69 7.25
N SER A 401 -6.97 -4.22 8.48
CA SER A 401 -6.18 -3.68 9.60
C SER A 401 -4.67 -3.76 9.37
N ILE A 402 -4.18 -4.83 8.76
CA ILE A 402 -2.74 -5.01 8.48
C ILE A 402 -2.29 -4.05 7.38
N VAL A 403 -3.12 -3.88 6.35
CA VAL A 403 -2.84 -2.94 5.25
C VAL A 403 -2.90 -1.48 5.71
N MET A 404 -3.63 -1.19 6.80
CA MET A 404 -3.74 0.16 7.38
C MET A 404 -2.47 0.64 8.08
N ASP A 405 -1.65 -0.26 8.62
CA ASP A 405 -0.42 0.08 9.35
C ASP A 405 0.78 0.29 8.41
N VAL A 406 0.66 -0.15 7.16
CA VAL A 406 1.72 -0.07 6.13
C VAL A 406 1.50 1.10 5.14
N ILE A 407 0.26 1.57 4.98
CA ILE A 407 -0.14 2.72 4.13
C ILE A 407 -0.63 3.88 4.99
#